data_AF-A0A6N7TVJ2-F1
#
_entry.id   AF-A0A6N7TVJ2-F1
#
_cell.length_a   1.000
_cell.length_b   1.000
_cell.length_c   1.000
_cell.angle_alpha   90.00
_cell.angle_beta   90.00
_cell.angle_gamma   90.00
#
_symmetry.space_group_name_H-M   'P 1'
#
loop_
_entity.id
_entity.type
_entity.pdbx_description
1 polymer ?
#
loop_
_entity_poly.entity_id
_entity_poly.type
_entity_poly.pdbx_seq_one_letter_code
_entity_poly.pdbx_strand_id
1 'polypeptide(L)'
;MNIKDIAQLAGVSTSTVSKIVNHKDASITAATRDRVLELVRKYHYTPYGSSKPNTTTWRIGVLLRSSISMDSTLDGIIQQAQKSGYGTLVFNSYGNHDQEERNILSALEHRVDGMVWEPIDQTSLALKSRIEAGGIPELTIGPLGDDRTALMPYEEAAYSLTEELIKRHHTSIACLLSPGRRTQSFLHGYRRCLFDHNLQYHTDMVLETIGEDLTRVLENRQVTGVVASHYHHALEFLQFAESMHYRLPQDLSLVSLMNDTNVHLRYPGSPEISSYVMRNADFGAYLCRRIIRSIEHESDPSETFEHVFTLDGEKTIGRPPDQQCKKIVVVGSINVDTYLTAPSLPKAGMTTTTRNFASTPGGKATNQAVGVARLQHQVSLIGNVGSDPAADYIYKTMRQAHVDATGVHRVSGADTGKAYIFVDSKGESMISLVAGANESLTPDDITERDQIFRDTGYCLIQTEIPMDTVIEACRTAKRHHATTIVKPSSCGHLPEDLLASIDILIPNLNELNTLIPGPGSVVDKAKQFIDGGVDKVIITLGERGCTLVTASGHKDFPAHETRTIDDTGASDAFISALASYLCSGCSLDKAAHIANLAAGFSVAHEGVIPSLINRRQLEGLID
;
A
#
# COMPACT_ATOMS: atom_id res chain seq x y z
N MET A 1 -54.15 18.94 17.69
CA MET A 1 -55.32 19.50 16.98
C MET A 1 -56.59 18.80 17.43
N ASN A 2 -57.72 19.49 17.39
CA ASN A 2 -59.03 18.90 17.62
C ASN A 2 -59.74 18.57 16.26
N ILE A 3 -60.88 17.88 16.30
CA ILE A 3 -61.60 17.48 15.07
C ILE A 3 -62.08 18.66 14.22
N LYS A 4 -62.36 19.81 14.84
CA LYS A 4 -62.80 21.02 14.15
C LYS A 4 -61.65 21.62 13.34
N ASP A 5 -60.44 21.60 13.89
CA ASP A 5 -59.24 22.10 13.21
C ASP A 5 -58.94 21.26 11.95
N ILE A 6 -59.03 19.92 12.05
CA ILE A 6 -58.86 19.01 10.91
C ILE A 6 -59.95 19.21 9.87
N ALA A 7 -61.21 19.35 10.29
CA ALA A 7 -62.35 19.58 9.40
C ALA A 7 -62.21 20.90 8.62
N GLN A 8 -61.74 21.96 9.28
CA GLN A 8 -61.50 23.27 8.68
C GLN A 8 -60.36 23.20 7.64
N LEU A 9 -59.23 22.58 7.98
CA LEU A 9 -58.11 22.41 7.06
C LEU A 9 -58.47 21.53 5.85
N ALA A 10 -59.28 20.51 6.09
CA ALA A 10 -59.82 19.65 5.05
C ALA A 10 -61.03 20.27 4.32
N GLY A 11 -61.53 21.45 4.67
CA GLY A 11 -62.72 22.04 4.03
C GLY A 11 -63.94 21.10 4.01
N VAL A 12 -64.12 20.26 5.04
CA VAL A 12 -65.25 19.33 5.19
C VAL A 12 -65.91 19.49 6.55
N SER A 13 -67.06 18.84 6.78
CA SER A 13 -67.70 18.84 8.10
C SER A 13 -66.95 17.96 9.09
N THR A 14 -67.05 18.26 10.40
CA THR A 14 -66.54 17.40 11.48
C THR A 14 -67.13 15.99 11.45
N SER A 15 -68.37 15.84 10.96
CA SER A 15 -69.02 14.54 10.73
C SER A 15 -68.31 13.74 9.65
N THR A 16 -67.86 14.40 8.57
CA THR A 16 -67.10 13.77 7.48
C THR A 16 -65.75 13.25 7.99
N VAL A 17 -65.01 14.05 8.77
CA VAL A 17 -63.74 13.63 9.40
C VAL A 17 -63.98 12.45 10.35
N SER A 18 -65.02 12.51 11.17
CA SER A 18 -65.36 11.41 12.10
C SER A 18 -65.72 10.11 11.37
N LYS A 19 -66.42 10.18 10.24
CA LYS A 19 -66.76 9.00 9.42
C LYS A 19 -65.52 8.36 8.80
N ILE A 20 -64.59 9.17 8.28
CA ILE A 20 -63.33 8.69 7.68
C ILE A 20 -62.44 8.02 8.72
N VAL A 21 -62.24 8.67 9.88
CA VAL A 21 -61.37 8.11 10.94
C VAL A 21 -61.96 6.85 11.59
N ASN A 22 -63.28 6.66 11.53
CA ASN A 22 -63.96 5.46 12.07
C ASN A 22 -64.30 4.41 11.01
N HIS A 23 -63.75 4.49 9.79
CA HIS A 23 -64.01 3.55 8.69
C HIS A 23 -65.51 3.40 8.33
N LYS A 24 -66.26 4.51 8.40
CA LYS A 24 -67.70 4.62 8.03
C LYS A 24 -67.90 5.57 6.85
N ASP A 25 -66.96 5.54 5.92
CA ASP A 25 -66.77 6.49 4.83
C ASP A 25 -67.15 5.96 3.45
N ALA A 26 -67.93 4.87 3.39
CA ALA A 26 -68.41 4.27 2.14
C ALA A 26 -69.17 5.23 1.19
N SER A 27 -69.68 6.35 1.71
CA SER A 27 -70.37 7.39 0.93
C SER A 27 -69.49 8.61 0.59
N ILE A 28 -68.18 8.56 0.83
CA ILE A 28 -67.24 9.69 0.69
C ILE A 28 -66.32 9.43 -0.51
N THR A 29 -66.03 10.47 -1.30
CA THR A 29 -65.14 10.34 -2.46
C THR A 29 -63.71 10.04 -2.04
N ALA A 30 -63.01 9.20 -2.80
CA ALA A 30 -61.62 8.81 -2.52
C ALA A 30 -60.70 10.04 -2.32
N ALA A 31 -60.80 11.03 -3.21
CA ALA A 31 -60.02 12.28 -3.09
C ALA A 31 -60.25 13.05 -1.78
N THR A 32 -61.48 13.01 -1.23
CA THR A 32 -61.79 13.67 0.05
C THR A 32 -61.28 12.84 1.22
N ARG A 33 -61.46 11.51 1.14
CA ARG A 33 -60.97 10.56 2.16
C ARG A 33 -59.46 10.67 2.31
N ASP A 34 -58.73 10.61 1.20
CA ASP A 34 -57.27 10.60 1.19
C ASP A 34 -56.71 11.92 1.75
N ARG A 35 -57.31 13.06 1.38
CA ARG A 35 -56.95 14.38 1.94
C ARG A 35 -57.21 14.51 3.44
N VAL A 36 -58.31 13.96 3.96
CA VAL A 36 -58.58 13.95 5.40
C VAL A 36 -57.59 13.03 6.12
N LEU A 37 -57.33 11.83 5.60
CA LEU A 37 -56.36 10.90 6.18
C LEU A 37 -54.96 11.51 6.22
N GLU A 38 -54.54 12.20 5.17
CA GLU A 38 -53.27 12.94 5.13
C GLU A 38 -53.15 13.96 6.26
N LEU A 39 -54.20 14.77 6.50
CA LEU A 39 -54.23 15.75 7.58
C LEU A 39 -54.29 15.10 8.96
N VAL A 40 -55.05 14.01 9.11
CA VAL A 40 -55.14 13.24 10.36
C VAL A 40 -53.77 12.66 10.73
N ARG A 41 -53.05 12.09 9.75
CA ARG A 41 -51.68 11.59 9.89
C ARG A 41 -50.73 12.72 10.28
N LYS A 42 -50.71 13.79 9.48
CA LYS A 42 -49.82 14.96 9.66
C LYS A 42 -49.91 15.61 11.04
N TYR A 43 -51.10 15.64 11.64
CA TYR A 43 -51.33 16.29 12.94
C TYR A 43 -51.58 15.30 14.09
N HIS A 44 -51.31 14.01 13.88
CA HIS A 44 -51.50 12.92 14.85
C HIS A 44 -52.85 12.96 15.57
N TYR A 45 -53.93 13.27 14.83
CA TYR A 45 -55.25 13.40 15.43
C TYR A 45 -55.84 12.03 15.78
N THR A 46 -56.11 11.81 17.07
CA THR A 46 -56.85 10.64 17.57
C THR A 46 -58.23 11.08 18.11
N PRO A 47 -59.33 10.36 17.80
CA PRO A 47 -60.66 10.76 18.26
C PRO A 47 -60.81 10.71 19.78
N TYR A 48 -61.23 11.84 20.37
CA TYR A 48 -61.59 11.91 21.79
C TYR A 48 -62.72 10.92 22.11
N GLY A 49 -62.47 10.02 23.07
CA GLY A 49 -63.45 9.04 23.55
C GLY A 49 -63.48 7.70 22.83
N SER A 50 -62.55 7.43 21.90
CA SER A 50 -62.40 6.08 21.32
C SER A 50 -61.35 5.26 22.06
N SER A 51 -61.72 4.71 23.21
CA SER A 51 -61.11 3.50 23.79
C SER A 51 -61.48 2.27 22.96
N LYS A 52 -61.28 2.33 21.65
CA LYS A 52 -61.39 1.17 20.77
C LYS A 52 -59.98 0.66 20.45
N PRO A 53 -59.72 -0.64 20.59
CA PRO A 53 -58.39 -1.21 20.37
C PRO A 53 -57.83 -1.06 18.94
N ASN A 54 -58.64 -0.66 17.95
CA ASN A 54 -58.26 -0.66 16.52
C ASN A 54 -57.96 0.72 15.90
N THR A 55 -57.75 1.79 16.68
CA THR A 55 -57.30 3.08 16.11
C THR A 55 -55.77 3.14 16.01
N THR A 56 -55.25 3.41 14.81
CA THR A 56 -53.81 3.62 14.56
C THR A 56 -53.31 4.85 15.30
N THR A 57 -52.13 4.73 15.93
CA THR A 57 -51.52 5.81 16.72
C THR A 57 -50.52 6.65 15.93
N TRP A 58 -50.18 6.20 14.71
CA TRP A 58 -49.15 6.70 13.82
C TRP A 58 -47.77 6.69 14.47
N ARG A 59 -47.43 5.59 15.16
CA ARG A 59 -46.15 5.44 15.88
C ARG A 59 -45.41 4.18 15.47
N ILE A 60 -44.10 4.30 15.29
CA ILE A 60 -43.20 3.18 15.00
C ILE A 60 -42.24 3.03 16.17
N GLY A 61 -42.14 1.82 16.70
CA GLY A 61 -41.09 1.44 17.65
C GLY A 61 -39.79 1.11 16.90
N VAL A 62 -38.66 1.64 17.34
CA VAL A 62 -37.34 1.30 16.82
C VAL A 62 -36.49 0.83 17.99
N LEU A 63 -36.16 -0.46 18.02
CA LEU A 63 -35.39 -1.09 19.09
C LEU A 63 -34.04 -1.56 18.55
N LEU A 64 -32.96 -0.92 19.01
CA LEU A 64 -31.58 -1.21 18.56
C LEU A 64 -30.78 -1.89 19.67
N ARG A 65 -29.78 -2.71 19.32
CA ARG A 65 -28.98 -3.45 20.32
C ARG A 65 -27.73 -2.75 20.80
N SER A 66 -27.20 -1.75 20.07
CA SER A 66 -25.96 -1.03 20.44
C SER A 66 -26.12 0.49 20.46
N SER A 67 -25.11 1.21 20.98
CA SER A 67 -25.12 2.67 21.16
C SER A 67 -25.55 3.45 19.90
N ILE A 68 -26.42 4.45 20.10
CA ILE A 68 -27.07 5.27 19.06
C ILE A 68 -26.15 6.40 18.54
N SER A 69 -24.93 6.55 19.08
CA SER A 69 -24.05 7.64 18.69
C SER A 69 -23.64 7.49 17.21
N MET A 70 -24.34 8.24 16.34
CA MET A 70 -24.14 8.34 14.89
C MET A 70 -24.64 7.15 14.05
N ASP A 71 -25.80 6.57 14.37
CA ASP A 71 -26.44 5.58 13.49
C ASP A 71 -27.24 6.27 12.36
N SER A 72 -26.65 6.43 11.18
CA SER A 72 -27.36 6.98 10.01
C SER A 72 -28.58 6.16 9.62
N THR A 73 -28.61 4.86 9.98
CA THR A 73 -29.81 4.04 9.78
C THR A 73 -30.99 4.60 10.57
N LEU A 74 -30.76 5.01 11.82
CA LEU A 74 -31.81 5.61 12.65
C LEU A 74 -32.26 6.96 12.07
N ASP A 75 -31.32 7.80 11.64
CA ASP A 75 -31.65 9.07 10.99
C ASP A 75 -32.51 8.87 9.74
N GLY A 76 -32.18 7.86 8.91
CA GLY A 76 -32.97 7.46 7.76
C GLY A 76 -34.39 7.01 8.13
N ILE A 77 -34.53 6.22 9.19
CA ILE A 77 -35.83 5.78 9.72
C ILE A 77 -36.65 6.99 10.18
N ILE A 78 -36.07 7.88 10.98
CA ILE A 78 -36.74 9.06 11.54
C ILE A 78 -37.20 10.00 10.43
N GLN A 79 -36.32 10.33 9.49
CA GLN A 79 -36.65 11.23 8.37
C GLN A 79 -37.79 10.66 7.51
N GLN A 80 -37.74 9.37 7.20
CA GLN A 80 -38.78 8.72 6.40
C GLN A 80 -40.12 8.59 7.17
N ALA A 81 -40.07 8.31 8.47
CA ALA A 81 -41.27 8.24 9.32
C ALA A 81 -41.95 9.60 9.37
N GLN A 82 -41.20 10.67 9.63
CA GLN A 82 -41.70 12.04 9.65
C GLN A 82 -42.29 12.45 8.30
N LYS A 83 -41.61 12.13 7.20
CA LYS A 83 -42.10 12.38 5.83
C LYS A 83 -43.44 11.68 5.55
N SER A 84 -43.67 10.54 6.20
CA SER A 84 -44.89 9.72 6.04
C SER A 84 -45.96 10.01 7.12
N GLY A 85 -45.71 10.96 8.04
CA GLY A 85 -46.64 11.33 9.11
C GLY A 85 -46.63 10.41 10.34
N TYR A 86 -45.59 9.59 10.51
CA TYR A 86 -45.39 8.72 11.68
C TYR A 86 -44.40 9.34 12.67
N GLY A 87 -44.68 9.18 13.96
CA GLY A 87 -43.73 9.43 15.04
C GLY A 87 -42.90 8.19 15.37
N THR A 88 -41.67 8.38 15.85
CA THR A 88 -40.77 7.28 16.22
C THR A 88 -40.53 7.24 17.72
N LEU A 89 -40.65 6.06 18.33
CA LEU A 89 -40.21 5.76 19.70
C LEU A 89 -38.94 4.92 19.62
N VAL A 90 -37.81 5.48 20.08
CA VAL A 90 -36.50 4.83 19.97
C VAL A 90 -36.10 4.24 21.31
N PHE A 91 -35.71 2.97 21.28
CA PHE A 91 -35.26 2.19 22.41
C PHE A 91 -33.89 1.59 22.13
N ASN A 92 -33.12 1.37 23.20
CA ASN A 92 -31.81 0.74 23.11
C ASN A 92 -31.69 -0.35 24.18
N SER A 93 -31.32 -1.54 23.76
CA SER A 93 -31.11 -2.67 24.68
C SER A 93 -29.73 -2.64 25.33
N TYR A 94 -28.75 -1.93 24.77
CA TYR A 94 -27.35 -1.90 25.21
C TYR A 94 -26.75 -3.30 25.42
N GLY A 95 -27.13 -4.26 24.57
CA GLY A 95 -26.74 -5.67 24.69
C GLY A 95 -27.30 -6.40 25.91
N ASN A 96 -28.30 -5.85 26.60
CA ASN A 96 -28.92 -6.46 27.79
C ASN A 96 -30.31 -7.04 27.47
N HIS A 97 -30.47 -8.35 27.69
CA HIS A 97 -31.71 -9.10 27.42
C HIS A 97 -32.91 -8.63 28.25
N ASP A 98 -32.73 -8.34 29.54
CA ASP A 98 -33.80 -7.85 30.39
C ASP A 98 -34.28 -6.47 29.93
N GLN A 99 -33.36 -5.62 29.48
CA GLN A 99 -33.68 -4.31 28.93
C GLN A 99 -34.38 -4.41 27.57
N GLU A 100 -33.97 -5.34 26.72
CA GLU A 100 -34.63 -5.64 25.44
C GLU A 100 -36.10 -6.02 25.68
N GLU A 101 -36.36 -6.97 26.58
CA GLU A 101 -37.71 -7.41 26.93
C GLU A 101 -38.55 -6.25 27.48
N ARG A 102 -38.01 -5.45 28.40
CA ARG A 102 -38.69 -4.26 28.94
C ARG A 102 -39.01 -3.23 27.86
N ASN A 103 -38.10 -3.01 26.92
CA ASN A 103 -38.30 -2.07 25.83
C ASN A 103 -39.41 -2.52 24.89
N ILE A 104 -39.47 -3.82 24.55
CA ILE A 104 -40.56 -4.39 23.74
C ILE A 104 -41.91 -4.21 24.45
N LEU A 105 -41.99 -4.56 25.74
CA LEU A 105 -43.21 -4.39 26.52
C LEU A 105 -43.62 -2.91 26.59
N SER A 106 -42.66 -2.01 26.81
CA SER A 106 -42.91 -0.56 26.82
C SER A 106 -43.43 -0.06 25.46
N ALA A 107 -42.86 -0.52 24.34
CA ALA A 107 -43.32 -0.15 23.01
C ALA A 107 -44.79 -0.58 22.78
N LEU A 108 -45.15 -1.79 23.22
CA LEU A 108 -46.52 -2.30 23.15
C LEU A 108 -47.47 -1.51 24.06
N GLU A 109 -47.08 -1.18 25.29
CA GLU A 109 -47.85 -0.31 26.20
C GLU A 109 -48.10 1.09 25.61
N HIS A 110 -47.12 1.65 24.91
CA HIS A 110 -47.23 2.94 24.22
C HIS A 110 -48.01 2.86 22.89
N ARG A 111 -48.53 1.68 22.55
CA ARG A 111 -49.36 1.39 21.37
C ARG A 111 -48.68 1.77 20.05
N VAL A 112 -47.43 1.38 19.85
CA VAL A 112 -46.80 1.47 18.52
C VAL A 112 -47.60 0.64 17.51
N ASP A 113 -47.71 1.11 16.27
CA ASP A 113 -48.44 0.40 15.22
C ASP A 113 -47.55 -0.61 14.48
N GLY A 114 -46.22 -0.50 14.60
CA GLY A 114 -45.27 -1.46 14.07
C GLY A 114 -43.88 -1.27 14.68
N MET A 115 -43.02 -2.26 14.54
CA MET A 115 -41.71 -2.27 15.19
C MET A 115 -40.58 -2.68 14.26
N VAL A 116 -39.50 -1.90 14.24
CA VAL A 116 -38.20 -2.27 13.69
C VAL A 116 -37.33 -2.73 14.86
N TRP A 117 -36.81 -3.94 14.80
CA TRP A 117 -36.14 -4.58 15.92
C TRP A 117 -34.81 -5.22 15.51
N GLU A 118 -33.74 -4.85 16.20
CA GLU A 118 -32.42 -5.48 16.10
C GLU A 118 -32.20 -6.39 17.33
N PRO A 119 -32.33 -7.72 17.20
CA PRO A 119 -32.16 -8.66 18.31
C PRO A 119 -30.69 -8.71 18.78
N ILE A 120 -30.48 -8.91 20.08
CA ILE A 120 -29.13 -9.03 20.65
C ILE A 120 -28.41 -10.28 20.13
N ASP A 121 -29.06 -11.45 20.24
CA ASP A 121 -28.57 -12.76 19.83
C ASP A 121 -29.71 -13.73 19.42
N GLN A 122 -29.42 -15.02 19.19
CA GLN A 122 -30.44 -16.00 18.81
C GLN A 122 -31.52 -16.21 19.87
N THR A 123 -31.22 -16.01 21.15
CA THR A 123 -32.19 -16.19 22.24
C THR A 123 -33.23 -15.07 22.27
N SER A 124 -32.84 -13.84 21.85
CA SER A 124 -33.76 -12.71 21.68
C SER A 124 -34.94 -13.04 20.77
N LEU A 125 -34.75 -13.88 19.74
CA LEU A 125 -35.80 -14.25 18.79
C LEU A 125 -37.02 -14.92 19.45
N ALA A 126 -36.87 -15.50 20.65
CA ALA A 126 -37.99 -16.01 21.43
C ALA A 126 -39.00 -14.92 21.83
N LEU A 127 -38.58 -13.64 21.87
CA LEU A 127 -39.45 -12.49 22.15
C LEU A 127 -40.35 -12.14 20.96
N LYS A 128 -40.08 -12.67 19.76
CA LYS A 128 -40.91 -12.43 18.56
C LYS A 128 -42.38 -12.79 18.79
N SER A 129 -42.64 -13.91 19.46
CA SER A 129 -44.01 -14.34 19.78
C SER A 129 -44.77 -13.34 20.66
N ARG A 130 -44.06 -12.54 21.47
CA ARG A 130 -44.67 -11.49 22.29
C ARG A 130 -45.07 -10.27 21.46
N ILE A 131 -44.27 -9.93 20.45
CA ILE A 131 -44.58 -8.86 19.49
C ILE A 131 -45.80 -9.28 18.65
N GLU A 132 -45.82 -10.53 18.18
CA GLU A 132 -46.94 -11.11 17.44
C GLU A 132 -48.22 -11.15 18.27
N ALA A 133 -48.13 -11.48 19.58
CA ALA A 133 -49.26 -11.41 20.49
C ALA A 133 -49.81 -9.98 20.68
N GLY A 134 -48.97 -8.97 20.48
CA GLY A 134 -49.36 -7.56 20.43
C GLY A 134 -50.12 -7.16 19.17
N GLY A 135 -50.14 -8.02 18.14
CA GLY A 135 -50.90 -7.80 16.90
C GLY A 135 -50.32 -6.73 15.97
N ILE A 136 -49.03 -6.40 16.11
CA ILE A 136 -48.35 -5.39 15.30
C ILE A 136 -47.36 -6.04 14.31
N PRO A 137 -47.19 -5.50 13.09
CA PRO A 137 -46.12 -5.91 12.20
C PRO A 137 -44.74 -5.62 12.81
N GLU A 138 -43.81 -6.51 12.49
CA GLU A 138 -42.44 -6.50 12.98
C GLU A 138 -41.47 -6.65 11.81
N LEU A 139 -40.35 -5.95 11.88
CA LEU A 139 -39.25 -6.04 10.93
C LEU A 139 -37.92 -6.24 11.67
N THR A 140 -37.39 -7.46 11.57
CA THR A 140 -36.11 -7.82 12.16
C THR A 140 -34.98 -7.27 11.30
N ILE A 141 -33.93 -6.71 11.91
CA ILE A 141 -32.75 -6.21 11.21
C ILE A 141 -31.46 -6.78 11.80
N GLY A 142 -30.42 -6.88 10.96
CA GLY A 142 -29.11 -7.39 11.35
C GLY A 142 -28.93 -8.88 11.06
N PRO A 143 -27.86 -9.51 11.56
CA PRO A 143 -27.44 -10.86 11.14
C PRO A 143 -28.30 -12.00 11.70
N LEU A 144 -29.38 -11.69 12.41
CA LEU A 144 -30.18 -12.64 13.18
C LEU A 144 -31.63 -12.56 12.70
N GLY A 145 -32.26 -13.70 12.42
CA GLY A 145 -33.69 -13.81 12.11
C GLY A 145 -33.99 -14.78 10.97
N ASP A 146 -35.12 -14.56 10.29
CA ASP A 146 -35.64 -15.42 9.22
C ASP A 146 -35.44 -14.79 7.82
N ASP A 147 -35.95 -15.41 6.75
CA ASP A 147 -35.82 -14.92 5.37
C ASP A 147 -36.39 -13.49 5.15
N ARG A 148 -37.11 -12.93 6.13
CA ARG A 148 -37.66 -11.57 6.07
C ARG A 148 -36.75 -10.52 6.70
N THR A 149 -35.69 -10.93 7.40
CA THR A 149 -34.72 -10.04 8.05
C THR A 149 -34.02 -9.17 7.02
N ALA A 150 -33.95 -7.86 7.29
CA ALA A 150 -33.23 -6.94 6.43
C ALA A 150 -31.77 -6.78 6.91
N LEU A 151 -30.84 -6.94 5.97
CA LEU A 151 -29.40 -6.90 6.23
C LEU A 151 -28.72 -5.85 5.37
N MET A 152 -27.82 -5.09 5.99
CA MET A 152 -26.85 -4.30 5.25
C MET A 152 -25.81 -5.24 4.63
N PRO A 153 -25.44 -5.05 3.36
CA PRO A 153 -24.58 -5.98 2.63
C PRO A 153 -23.08 -5.76 2.97
N TYR A 154 -22.73 -5.86 4.25
CA TYR A 154 -21.36 -5.69 4.73
C TYR A 154 -20.43 -6.82 4.29
N GLU A 155 -20.98 -8.01 4.08
CA GLU A 155 -20.22 -9.16 3.59
C GLU A 155 -19.81 -8.95 2.12
N GLU A 156 -20.76 -8.57 1.26
CA GLU A 156 -20.50 -8.25 -0.13
C GLU A 156 -19.59 -7.03 -0.28
N ALA A 157 -19.74 -6.03 0.58
CA ALA A 157 -18.85 -4.87 0.61
C ALA A 157 -17.41 -5.28 0.96
N ALA A 158 -17.22 -6.14 1.97
CA ALA A 158 -15.91 -6.63 2.37
C ALA A 158 -15.26 -7.50 1.30
N TYR A 159 -16.06 -8.38 0.67
CA TYR A 159 -15.63 -9.17 -0.48
C TYR A 159 -15.13 -8.26 -1.60
N SER A 160 -15.94 -7.28 -2.01
CA SER A 160 -15.63 -6.40 -3.13
C SER A 160 -14.43 -5.50 -2.85
N LEU A 161 -14.29 -4.97 -1.62
CA LEU A 161 -13.08 -4.22 -1.22
C LEU A 161 -11.82 -5.07 -1.26
N THR A 162 -11.91 -6.31 -0.79
CA THR A 162 -10.78 -7.25 -0.84
C THR A 162 -10.41 -7.56 -2.29
N GLU A 163 -11.43 -7.73 -3.15
CA GLU A 163 -11.25 -7.96 -4.58
C GLU A 163 -10.57 -6.77 -5.28
N GLU A 164 -10.82 -5.52 -4.87
CA GLU A 164 -10.11 -4.34 -5.41
C GLU A 164 -8.58 -4.40 -5.20
N LEU A 165 -8.13 -4.97 -4.08
CA LEU A 165 -6.71 -5.20 -3.81
C LEU A 165 -6.17 -6.36 -4.65
N ILE A 166 -6.92 -7.47 -4.75
CA ILE A 166 -6.52 -8.65 -5.54
C ILE A 166 -6.42 -8.30 -7.04
N LYS A 167 -7.36 -7.51 -7.58
CA LYS A 167 -7.33 -6.97 -8.96
C LYS A 167 -6.06 -6.19 -9.27
N ARG A 168 -5.43 -5.60 -8.24
CA ARG A 168 -4.15 -4.88 -8.34
C ARG A 168 -2.93 -5.75 -7.96
N HIS A 169 -3.11 -7.06 -7.91
CA HIS A 169 -2.09 -8.09 -7.65
C HIS A 169 -1.62 -8.23 -6.21
N HIS A 170 -2.34 -7.66 -5.23
CA HIS A 170 -2.05 -7.95 -3.83
C HIS A 170 -2.40 -9.42 -3.50
N THR A 171 -1.40 -10.18 -3.06
CA THR A 171 -1.56 -11.58 -2.62
C THR A 171 -1.51 -11.73 -1.11
N SER A 172 -0.95 -10.73 -0.42
CA SER A 172 -0.94 -10.69 1.04
C SER A 172 -1.66 -9.47 1.57
N ILE A 173 -2.84 -9.72 2.12
CA ILE A 173 -3.83 -8.70 2.48
C ILE A 173 -4.22 -8.90 3.95
N ALA A 174 -4.00 -7.91 4.80
CA ALA A 174 -4.48 -7.92 6.18
C ALA A 174 -5.89 -7.34 6.31
N CYS A 175 -6.63 -7.82 7.31
CA CYS A 175 -7.97 -7.35 7.65
C CYS A 175 -7.93 -6.57 8.97
N LEU A 176 -8.17 -5.25 8.90
CA LEU A 176 -8.27 -4.39 10.08
C LEU A 176 -9.73 -4.34 10.55
N LEU A 177 -10.01 -5.03 11.65
CA LEU A 177 -11.34 -5.13 12.24
C LEU A 177 -11.51 -4.16 13.41
N SER A 178 -12.70 -3.58 13.53
CA SER A 178 -13.15 -2.97 14.78
C SER A 178 -14.35 -3.76 15.31
N PRO A 179 -14.41 -4.03 16.62
CA PRO A 179 -15.57 -4.67 17.24
C PRO A 179 -16.85 -3.86 17.01
N GLY A 180 -17.92 -4.50 16.55
CA GLY A 180 -19.18 -3.83 16.29
C GLY A 180 -20.17 -4.69 15.51
N ARG A 181 -21.24 -4.05 15.01
CA ARG A 181 -22.36 -4.73 14.34
C ARG A 181 -21.95 -5.45 13.05
N ARG A 182 -20.90 -4.98 12.37
CA ARG A 182 -20.45 -5.49 11.06
C ARG A 182 -19.26 -6.46 11.13
N THR A 183 -18.70 -6.73 12.30
CA THR A 183 -17.44 -7.49 12.44
C THR A 183 -17.51 -8.88 11.80
N GLN A 184 -18.56 -9.65 12.11
CA GLN A 184 -18.66 -11.02 11.58
C GLN A 184 -18.91 -11.05 10.07
N SER A 185 -19.86 -10.26 9.57
CA SER A 185 -20.14 -10.17 8.13
C SER A 185 -18.92 -9.69 7.34
N PHE A 186 -18.19 -8.69 7.87
CA PHE A 186 -16.99 -8.18 7.22
C PHE A 186 -15.87 -9.23 7.14
N LEU A 187 -15.59 -9.90 8.26
CA LEU A 187 -14.59 -10.96 8.31
C LEU A 187 -14.95 -12.13 7.41
N HIS A 188 -16.24 -12.49 7.33
CA HIS A 188 -16.71 -13.53 6.42
C HIS A 188 -16.47 -13.14 4.95
N GLY A 189 -16.85 -11.93 4.55
CA GLY A 189 -16.68 -11.47 3.16
C GLY A 189 -15.21 -11.40 2.74
N TYR A 190 -14.34 -10.92 3.62
CA TYR A 190 -12.88 -10.96 3.42
C TYR A 190 -12.37 -12.41 3.24
N ARG A 191 -12.73 -13.33 4.14
CA ARG A 191 -12.33 -14.75 4.05
C ARG A 191 -12.82 -15.42 2.77
N ARG A 192 -14.08 -15.17 2.40
CA ARG A 192 -14.70 -15.69 1.18
C ARG A 192 -13.93 -15.23 -0.06
N CYS A 193 -13.58 -13.93 -0.13
CA CYS A 193 -12.83 -13.39 -1.26
C CYS A 193 -11.43 -14.02 -1.40
N LEU A 194 -10.69 -14.18 -0.30
CA LEU A 194 -9.39 -14.86 -0.33
C LEU A 194 -9.51 -16.31 -0.79
N PHE A 195 -10.52 -17.03 -0.29
CA PHE A 195 -10.78 -18.42 -0.67
C PHE A 195 -11.08 -18.56 -2.17
N ASP A 196 -12.00 -17.74 -2.70
CA ASP A 196 -12.40 -17.78 -4.10
C ASP A 196 -11.24 -17.45 -5.06
N HIS A 197 -10.24 -16.70 -4.59
CA HIS A 197 -9.03 -16.35 -5.34
C HIS A 197 -7.80 -17.23 -5.02
N ASN A 198 -7.97 -18.32 -4.28
CA ASN A 198 -6.90 -19.24 -3.87
C ASN A 198 -5.74 -18.58 -3.08
N LEU A 199 -6.04 -17.56 -2.28
CA LEU A 199 -5.09 -16.92 -1.38
C LEU A 199 -5.16 -17.54 0.02
N GLN A 200 -4.01 -17.66 0.68
CA GLN A 200 -3.96 -18.23 2.03
C GLN A 200 -4.53 -17.26 3.07
N TYR A 201 -5.45 -17.77 3.87
CA TYR A 201 -5.94 -17.07 5.06
C TYR A 201 -5.07 -17.44 6.26
N HIS A 202 -4.51 -16.43 6.93
CA HIS A 202 -3.81 -16.61 8.18
C HIS A 202 -4.47 -15.77 9.28
N THR A 203 -4.57 -16.33 10.48
CA THR A 203 -5.27 -15.68 11.61
C THR A 203 -4.53 -14.45 12.12
N ASP A 204 -3.20 -14.42 11.99
CA ASP A 204 -2.32 -13.29 12.32
C ASP A 204 -2.48 -12.09 11.38
N MET A 205 -3.16 -12.27 10.23
CA MET A 205 -3.52 -11.19 9.31
C MET A 205 -4.81 -10.47 9.71
N VAL A 206 -5.50 -10.92 10.77
CA VAL A 206 -6.69 -10.25 11.31
C VAL A 206 -6.27 -9.42 12.52
N LEU A 207 -6.43 -8.11 12.38
CA LEU A 207 -5.87 -7.13 13.31
C LEU A 207 -7.03 -6.36 13.95
N GLU A 208 -7.16 -6.45 15.27
CA GLU A 208 -8.21 -5.77 16.05
C GLU A 208 -7.69 -4.50 16.76
N THR A 209 -6.39 -4.39 16.92
CA THR A 209 -5.72 -3.27 17.58
C THR A 209 -4.51 -2.81 16.79
N ILE A 210 -4.26 -1.49 16.83
CA ILE A 210 -3.04 -0.89 16.31
C ILE A 210 -2.00 -0.95 17.43
N GLY A 211 -1.01 -1.83 17.29
CA GLY A 211 -0.04 -2.14 18.34
C GLY A 211 1.06 -3.10 17.86
N GLU A 212 1.67 -3.86 18.79
CA GLU A 212 2.83 -4.72 18.50
C GLU A 212 2.59 -5.75 17.39
N ASP A 213 1.38 -6.33 17.29
CA ASP A 213 1.04 -7.29 16.23
C ASP A 213 1.09 -6.65 14.84
N LEU A 214 0.60 -5.41 14.71
CA LEU A 214 0.64 -4.65 13.46
C LEU A 214 2.08 -4.30 13.08
N THR A 215 2.89 -3.87 14.05
CA THR A 215 4.32 -3.61 13.85
C THR A 215 5.04 -4.84 13.31
N ARG A 216 4.83 -6.00 13.92
CA ARG A 216 5.45 -7.26 13.51
C ARG A 216 5.05 -7.65 12.07
N VAL A 217 3.77 -7.51 11.73
CA VAL A 217 3.24 -7.86 10.41
C VAL A 217 3.79 -6.93 9.32
N LEU A 218 3.93 -5.63 9.62
CA LEU A 218 4.54 -4.66 8.70
C LEU A 218 6.07 -4.83 8.59
N GLU A 219 6.79 -4.99 9.70
CA GLU A 219 8.26 -5.13 9.72
C GLU A 219 8.75 -6.35 8.93
N ASN A 220 8.02 -7.45 9.00
CA ASN A 220 8.33 -8.66 8.24
C ASN A 220 7.93 -8.57 6.76
N ARG A 221 7.43 -7.41 6.30
CA ARG A 221 6.84 -7.18 4.97
C ARG A 221 5.84 -8.27 4.57
N GLN A 222 5.13 -8.81 5.56
CA GLN A 222 4.19 -9.88 5.28
C GLN A 222 2.95 -9.34 4.57
N VAL A 223 2.66 -8.04 4.62
CA VAL A 223 1.43 -7.46 4.09
C VAL A 223 1.73 -6.37 3.07
N THR A 224 0.99 -6.39 1.96
CA THR A 224 1.08 -5.38 0.90
C THR A 224 -0.23 -4.61 0.72
N GLY A 225 -1.35 -5.14 1.23
CA GLY A 225 -2.66 -4.48 1.21
C GLY A 225 -3.41 -4.62 2.53
N VAL A 226 -4.20 -3.64 2.91
CA VAL A 226 -5.02 -3.64 4.13
C VAL A 226 -6.46 -3.31 3.77
N VAL A 227 -7.39 -4.14 4.24
CA VAL A 227 -8.83 -3.91 4.12
C VAL A 227 -9.41 -3.63 5.51
N ALA A 228 -9.92 -2.41 5.69
CA ALA A 228 -10.37 -1.92 6.98
C ALA A 228 -11.90 -1.87 7.09
N SER A 229 -12.42 -2.47 8.15
CA SER A 229 -13.86 -2.48 8.42
C SER A 229 -14.43 -1.12 8.78
N HIS A 230 -13.63 -0.17 9.28
CA HIS A 230 -14.09 1.16 9.69
C HIS A 230 -13.14 2.27 9.26
N TYR A 231 -13.69 3.35 8.71
CA TYR A 231 -12.92 4.53 8.26
C TYR A 231 -12.07 5.16 9.36
N HIS A 232 -12.58 5.27 10.58
CA HIS A 232 -11.82 5.87 11.69
C HIS A 232 -10.59 5.02 12.05
N HIS A 233 -10.75 3.70 12.14
CA HIS A 233 -9.64 2.78 12.40
C HIS A 233 -8.65 2.75 11.23
N ALA A 234 -9.13 2.93 9.99
CA ALA A 234 -8.29 3.09 8.81
C ALA A 234 -7.46 4.39 8.85
N LEU A 235 -8.01 5.49 9.38
CA LEU A 235 -7.26 6.73 9.59
C LEU A 235 -6.17 6.57 10.65
N GLU A 236 -6.47 5.92 11.77
CA GLU A 236 -5.48 5.60 12.79
C GLU A 236 -4.36 4.71 12.21
N PHE A 237 -4.73 3.72 11.40
CA PHE A 237 -3.77 2.89 10.68
C PHE A 237 -2.90 3.70 9.72
N LEU A 238 -3.48 4.62 8.96
CA LEU A 238 -2.74 5.47 8.03
C LEU A 238 -1.72 6.34 8.76
N GLN A 239 -2.12 6.99 9.86
CA GLN A 239 -1.21 7.78 10.70
C GLN A 239 -0.08 6.92 11.29
N PHE A 240 -0.41 5.71 11.72
CA PHE A 240 0.58 4.75 12.20
C PHE A 240 1.56 4.33 11.10
N ALA A 241 1.07 3.99 9.90
CA ALA A 241 1.91 3.63 8.75
C ALA A 241 2.86 4.77 8.36
N GLU A 242 2.37 6.01 8.33
CA GLU A 242 3.18 7.21 8.08
C GLU A 242 4.27 7.40 9.15
N SER A 243 3.94 7.16 10.43
CA SER A 243 4.94 7.24 11.52
C SER A 243 6.05 6.18 11.40
N MET A 244 5.79 5.10 10.67
CA MET A 244 6.72 4.03 10.34
C MET A 244 7.38 4.23 8.96
N HIS A 245 7.21 5.41 8.36
CA HIS A 245 7.73 5.81 7.04
C HIS A 245 7.20 4.99 5.85
N TYR A 246 6.04 4.34 5.99
CA TYR A 246 5.33 3.75 4.85
C TYR A 246 4.56 4.83 4.10
N ARG A 247 4.66 4.85 2.76
CA ARG A 247 3.87 5.74 1.89
C ARG A 247 2.80 4.94 1.18
N LEU A 248 1.58 5.47 1.12
CA LEU A 248 0.50 4.86 0.36
C LEU A 248 0.25 5.67 -0.92
N PRO A 249 0.12 5.02 -2.09
CA PRO A 249 0.04 3.57 -2.30
C PRO A 249 1.39 2.87 -2.56
N GLN A 250 2.54 3.53 -2.40
CA GLN A 250 3.84 3.04 -2.90
C GLN A 250 4.42 1.85 -2.11
N ASP A 251 4.29 1.89 -0.80
CA ASP A 251 4.82 0.89 0.12
C ASP A 251 3.70 -0.03 0.66
N LEU A 252 2.43 0.37 0.53
CA LEU A 252 1.25 -0.38 0.98
C LEU A 252 -0.02 0.14 0.29
N SER A 253 -1.03 -0.72 0.11
CA SER A 253 -2.40 -0.28 -0.25
C SER A 253 -3.35 -0.36 0.95
N LEU A 254 -4.29 0.59 1.06
CA LEU A 254 -5.33 0.62 2.09
C LEU A 254 -6.68 0.90 1.45
N VAL A 255 -7.68 0.10 1.79
CA VAL A 255 -9.09 0.35 1.47
C VAL A 255 -9.95 0.25 2.71
N SER A 256 -11.08 0.98 2.75
CA SER A 256 -11.95 0.96 3.94
C SER A 256 -13.44 1.08 3.67
N LEU A 257 -14.27 0.74 4.67
CA LEU A 257 -15.68 1.12 4.70
C LEU A 257 -15.88 2.46 5.41
N MET A 258 -16.53 3.38 4.71
CA MET A 258 -16.97 4.67 5.23
C MET A 258 -18.50 4.68 5.38
N ASN A 259 -19.00 5.28 6.46
CA ASN A 259 -20.43 5.55 6.58
C ASN A 259 -20.76 6.88 5.91
N ASP A 260 -21.94 6.98 5.32
CA ASP A 260 -22.49 8.21 4.72
C ASP A 260 -22.42 9.47 5.61
N THR A 261 -22.51 9.34 6.94
CA THR A 261 -22.34 10.46 7.89
C THR A 261 -20.92 11.03 7.95
N ASN A 262 -19.90 10.24 7.62
CA ASN A 262 -18.50 10.65 7.66
C ASN A 262 -18.05 11.41 6.41
N VAL A 263 -18.86 11.41 5.33
CA VAL A 263 -18.56 12.16 4.11
C VAL A 263 -18.41 13.66 4.40
N HIS A 264 -19.17 14.17 5.37
CA HIS A 264 -19.15 15.58 5.78
C HIS A 264 -17.98 15.98 6.69
N LEU A 265 -17.17 15.02 7.16
CA LEU A 265 -15.99 15.28 8.00
C LEU A 265 -14.70 15.52 7.18
N ARG A 266 -14.79 15.55 5.84
CA ARG A 266 -13.66 15.85 4.96
C ARG A 266 -13.37 17.35 4.93
N TYR A 267 -12.40 17.78 5.73
CA TYR A 267 -11.83 19.13 5.66
C TYR A 267 -10.66 19.16 4.66
N PRO A 268 -10.35 20.33 4.06
CA PRO A 268 -9.18 20.49 3.21
C PRO A 268 -7.90 20.03 3.94
N GLY A 269 -7.17 19.08 3.34
CA GLY A 269 -5.95 18.50 3.93
C GLY A 269 -6.18 17.26 4.81
N SER A 270 -7.41 16.78 4.97
CA SER A 270 -7.66 15.49 5.64
C SER A 270 -7.15 14.31 4.79
N PRO A 271 -6.65 13.24 5.41
CA PRO A 271 -6.19 12.06 4.67
C PRO A 271 -7.37 11.42 3.93
N GLU A 272 -7.18 11.16 2.63
CA GLU A 272 -8.20 10.56 1.78
C GLU A 272 -7.90 9.08 1.58
N ILE A 273 -8.71 8.22 2.22
CA ILE A 273 -8.62 6.77 2.08
C ILE A 273 -9.60 6.32 1.00
N SER A 274 -9.13 5.51 0.06
CA SER A 274 -9.96 4.79 -0.93
C SER A 274 -11.01 3.94 -0.23
N SER A 275 -12.28 4.34 -0.32
CA SER A 275 -13.33 3.75 0.51
C SER A 275 -14.63 3.47 -0.24
N TYR A 276 -15.37 2.46 0.23
CA TYR A 276 -16.78 2.29 -0.13
C TYR A 276 -17.68 2.98 0.89
N VAL A 277 -18.66 3.74 0.38
CA VAL A 277 -19.63 4.45 1.21
C VAL A 277 -20.86 3.58 1.46
N MET A 278 -21.09 3.22 2.72
CA MET A 278 -22.27 2.49 3.16
C MET A 278 -23.45 3.45 3.32
N ARG A 279 -24.52 3.23 2.54
CA ARG A 279 -25.72 4.08 2.45
C ARG A 279 -26.72 3.72 3.57
N ASN A 280 -26.26 3.83 4.81
CA ASN A 280 -27.03 3.42 5.98
C ASN A 280 -28.32 4.25 6.13
N ALA A 281 -28.31 5.55 5.81
CA ALA A 281 -29.51 6.38 5.84
C ALA A 281 -30.57 5.93 4.82
N ASP A 282 -30.15 5.57 3.61
CA ASP A 282 -31.06 5.04 2.60
C ASP A 282 -31.63 3.68 3.00
N PHE A 283 -30.81 2.84 3.65
CA PHE A 283 -31.27 1.59 4.24
C PHE A 283 -32.30 1.83 5.35
N GLY A 284 -32.04 2.78 6.25
CA GLY A 284 -33.00 3.18 7.27
C GLY A 284 -34.34 3.65 6.69
N ALA A 285 -34.28 4.48 5.64
CA ALA A 285 -35.48 4.92 4.94
C ALA A 285 -36.21 3.74 4.27
N TYR A 286 -35.49 2.76 3.71
CA TYR A 286 -36.06 1.52 3.17
C TYR A 286 -36.78 0.70 4.26
N LEU A 287 -36.15 0.47 5.42
CA LEU A 287 -36.76 -0.25 6.54
C LEU A 287 -38.06 0.42 6.98
N CYS A 288 -38.04 1.75 7.08
CA CYS A 288 -39.19 2.54 7.49
C CYS A 288 -40.34 2.47 6.48
N ARG A 289 -40.06 2.54 5.16
CA ARG A 289 -41.09 2.33 4.13
C ARG A 289 -41.70 0.93 4.22
N ARG A 290 -40.87 -0.09 4.43
CA ARG A 290 -41.31 -1.48 4.51
C ARG A 290 -42.22 -1.75 5.71
N ILE A 291 -41.89 -1.20 6.89
CA ILE A 291 -42.75 -1.34 8.08
C ILE A 291 -44.04 -0.53 7.93
N ILE A 292 -44.00 0.70 7.37
CA ILE A 292 -45.21 1.51 7.13
C ILE A 292 -46.16 0.79 6.17
N ARG A 293 -45.66 0.24 5.06
CA ARG A 293 -46.47 -0.55 4.12
C ARG A 293 -47.15 -1.74 4.82
N SER A 294 -46.43 -2.40 5.73
CA SER A 294 -46.98 -3.50 6.52
C SER A 294 -48.09 -3.04 7.48
N ILE A 295 -47.93 -1.86 8.09
CA ILE A 295 -48.96 -1.21 8.94
C ILE A 295 -50.19 -0.82 8.11
N GLU A 296 -49.98 -0.29 6.91
CA GLU A 296 -51.04 0.19 6.02
C GLU A 296 -51.66 -0.91 5.14
N HIS A 297 -51.23 -2.17 5.30
CA HIS A 297 -51.67 -3.33 4.53
C HIS A 297 -51.49 -3.20 3.01
N GLU A 298 -50.44 -2.51 2.58
CA GLU A 298 -50.03 -2.39 1.18
C GLU A 298 -49.09 -3.55 0.80
N SER A 299 -49.41 -4.28 -0.26
CA SER A 299 -48.55 -5.36 -0.79
C SER A 299 -47.73 -4.88 -1.99
N ASP A 300 -46.40 -4.86 -1.86
CA ASP A 300 -45.48 -4.76 -2.99
C ASP A 300 -44.32 -5.76 -2.80
N PRO A 301 -44.36 -6.92 -3.47
CA PRO A 301 -43.34 -7.96 -3.34
C PRO A 301 -41.99 -7.61 -4.01
N SER A 302 -41.83 -6.43 -4.63
CA SER A 302 -40.67 -6.10 -5.47
C SER A 302 -39.62 -5.16 -4.85
N GLU A 303 -39.86 -4.57 -3.67
CA GLU A 303 -38.91 -3.61 -3.08
C GLU A 303 -37.76 -4.31 -2.34
N THR A 304 -36.62 -4.49 -3.03
CA THR A 304 -35.34 -4.91 -2.45
C THR A 304 -34.41 -3.71 -2.25
N PHE A 305 -33.59 -3.75 -1.19
CA PHE A 305 -32.54 -2.76 -1.00
C PHE A 305 -31.31 -3.14 -1.84
N GLU A 306 -31.03 -2.37 -2.88
CA GLU A 306 -29.81 -2.52 -3.68
C GLU A 306 -28.74 -1.52 -3.25
N HIS A 307 -27.51 -2.01 -3.10
CA HIS A 307 -26.34 -1.19 -2.82
C HIS A 307 -25.33 -1.35 -3.95
N VAL A 308 -24.79 -0.24 -4.45
CA VAL A 308 -23.75 -0.22 -5.48
C VAL A 308 -22.42 0.08 -4.83
N PHE A 309 -21.48 -0.86 -4.97
CA PHE A 309 -20.14 -0.73 -4.42
C PHE A 309 -19.21 -0.01 -5.40
N THR A 310 -18.90 1.25 -5.11
CA THR A 310 -17.98 2.07 -5.91
C THR A 310 -16.98 2.76 -4.99
N LEU A 311 -15.69 2.71 -5.34
CA LEU A 311 -14.65 3.45 -4.62
C LEU A 311 -14.86 4.94 -4.81
N ASP A 312 -14.79 5.69 -3.72
CA ASP A 312 -14.85 7.15 -3.74
C ASP A 312 -13.54 7.82 -4.24
N GLY A 313 -12.47 7.03 -4.39
CA GLY A 313 -11.19 7.43 -4.95
C GLY A 313 -10.15 6.31 -4.89
N GLU A 314 -9.01 6.52 -5.54
CA GLU A 314 -7.92 5.54 -5.66
C GLU A 314 -6.59 6.01 -5.01
N LYS A 315 -6.65 6.99 -4.11
CA LYS A 315 -5.44 7.62 -3.54
C LYS A 315 -4.59 6.70 -2.69
N THR A 316 -5.17 5.72 -2.01
CA THR A 316 -4.44 4.80 -1.12
C THR A 316 -4.33 3.40 -1.69
N ILE A 317 -4.62 3.20 -2.97
CA ILE A 317 -4.59 1.88 -3.60
C ILE A 317 -3.68 1.87 -4.84
N GLY A 318 -2.81 0.87 -4.93
CA GLY A 318 -1.84 0.70 -6.01
C GLY A 318 -1.52 -0.77 -6.24
N ARG A 319 -0.40 -1.04 -6.93
CA ARG A 319 0.18 -2.38 -7.04
C ARG A 319 1.11 -2.64 -5.84
N PRO A 320 1.38 -3.90 -5.48
CA PRO A 320 2.36 -4.25 -4.46
C PRO A 320 3.74 -3.60 -4.69
N PRO A 321 4.50 -3.23 -3.64
CA PRO A 321 5.80 -2.56 -3.77
C PRO A 321 6.83 -3.36 -4.57
N ASP A 322 6.82 -4.68 -4.42
CA ASP A 322 7.66 -5.63 -5.14
C ASP A 322 7.33 -5.71 -6.64
N GLN A 323 6.15 -5.25 -7.05
CA GLN A 323 5.71 -5.13 -8.45
C GLN A 323 5.67 -3.69 -8.97
N GLN A 324 5.85 -2.69 -8.10
CA GLN A 324 5.96 -1.27 -8.50
C GLN A 324 7.40 -0.87 -8.79
N CYS A 325 8.37 -1.40 -8.06
CA CYS A 325 9.77 -1.08 -8.31
C CYS A 325 10.37 -2.10 -9.25
N LYS A 326 10.76 -1.65 -10.44
CA LYS A 326 11.47 -2.50 -11.40
C LYS A 326 12.74 -3.08 -10.76
N LYS A 327 13.10 -4.28 -11.19
CA LYS A 327 14.32 -4.95 -10.74
C LYS A 327 15.56 -4.18 -11.20
N ILE A 328 16.67 -4.31 -10.47
CA ILE A 328 18.00 -3.86 -10.93
C ILE A 328 18.84 -5.08 -11.29
N VAL A 329 19.52 -5.04 -12.43
CA VAL A 329 20.49 -6.08 -12.81
C VAL A 329 21.89 -5.49 -12.72
N VAL A 330 22.84 -6.25 -12.20
CA VAL A 330 24.25 -5.86 -12.16
C VAL A 330 25.05 -6.87 -12.96
N VAL A 331 25.91 -6.39 -13.86
CA VAL A 331 26.77 -7.22 -14.70
C VAL A 331 28.21 -6.76 -14.55
N GLY A 332 29.10 -7.66 -14.12
CA GLY A 332 30.52 -7.31 -14.05
C GLY A 332 31.35 -8.21 -13.14
N SER A 333 32.40 -7.62 -12.56
CA SER A 333 33.45 -8.32 -11.83
C SER A 333 33.03 -8.81 -10.46
N ILE A 334 33.44 -10.03 -10.15
CA ILE A 334 33.29 -10.69 -8.85
C ILE A 334 34.67 -11.10 -8.37
N ASN A 335 35.11 -10.53 -7.24
CA ASN A 335 36.44 -10.77 -6.69
C ASN A 335 36.38 -11.18 -5.21
N VAL A 336 37.47 -11.77 -4.72
CA VAL A 336 37.84 -11.72 -3.31
C VAL A 336 39.04 -10.81 -3.15
N ASP A 337 38.87 -9.76 -2.36
CA ASP A 337 39.90 -8.76 -2.11
C ASP A 337 40.69 -9.20 -0.87
N THR A 338 42.01 -9.24 -1.00
CA THR A 338 42.94 -9.66 0.05
C THR A 338 43.86 -8.51 0.41
N TYR A 339 43.63 -7.95 1.59
CA TYR A 339 44.44 -6.89 2.18
C TYR A 339 45.66 -7.49 2.85
N LEU A 340 46.83 -6.94 2.54
CA LEU A 340 48.12 -7.34 3.06
C LEU A 340 48.80 -6.13 3.70
N THR A 341 48.81 -6.08 5.04
CA THR A 341 49.43 -4.97 5.77
C THR A 341 50.93 -5.20 5.92
N ALA A 342 51.71 -4.26 5.38
CA ALA A 342 53.16 -4.31 5.37
C ALA A 342 53.76 -3.05 6.04
N PRO A 343 54.99 -3.11 6.57
CA PRO A 343 55.68 -1.91 7.05
C PRO A 343 55.97 -0.88 5.94
N SER A 344 56.16 -1.38 4.70
CA SER A 344 56.43 -0.59 3.50
C SER A 344 55.95 -1.36 2.28
N LEU A 345 55.47 -0.67 1.24
CA LEU A 345 55.07 -1.32 -0.01
C LEU A 345 56.22 -2.14 -0.63
N PRO A 346 55.95 -3.32 -1.23
CA PRO A 346 56.95 -4.12 -1.93
C PRO A 346 57.61 -3.34 -3.07
N LYS A 347 58.90 -3.57 -3.28
CA LYS A 347 59.69 -3.01 -4.37
C LYS A 347 60.45 -4.11 -5.08
N ALA A 348 60.83 -3.88 -6.34
CA ALA A 348 61.62 -4.85 -7.10
C ALA A 348 62.88 -5.27 -6.33
N GLY A 349 63.08 -6.59 -6.16
CA GLY A 349 64.21 -7.17 -5.42
C GLY A 349 64.11 -7.13 -3.89
N MET A 350 63.03 -6.56 -3.33
CA MET A 350 62.80 -6.51 -1.89
C MET A 350 61.81 -7.59 -1.45
N THR A 351 62.13 -8.32 -0.38
CA THR A 351 61.18 -9.20 0.30
C THR A 351 60.58 -8.44 1.49
N THR A 352 59.25 -8.32 1.53
CA THR A 352 58.55 -7.66 2.62
C THR A 352 57.72 -8.68 3.39
N THR A 353 57.93 -8.77 4.70
CA THR A 353 57.08 -9.59 5.58
C THR A 353 55.81 -8.82 5.94
N THR A 354 54.66 -9.35 5.54
CA THR A 354 53.33 -8.85 5.93
C THR A 354 52.97 -9.38 7.31
N ARG A 355 52.43 -8.53 8.18
CA ARG A 355 52.08 -8.93 9.57
C ARG A 355 50.70 -9.54 9.67
N ASN A 356 49.74 -8.96 8.94
CA ASN A 356 48.33 -9.34 8.94
C ASN A 356 47.84 -9.47 7.50
N PHE A 357 46.87 -10.34 7.29
CA PHE A 357 46.07 -10.36 6.07
C PHE A 357 44.58 -10.46 6.42
N ALA A 358 43.74 -9.89 5.57
CA ALA A 358 42.29 -10.03 5.65
C ALA A 358 41.74 -10.26 4.25
N SER A 359 40.79 -11.19 4.11
CA SER A 359 40.09 -11.44 2.86
C SER A 359 38.63 -11.01 3.00
N THR A 360 38.15 -10.22 2.06
CA THR A 360 36.78 -9.69 2.01
C THR A 360 36.18 -9.96 0.63
N PRO A 361 34.85 -10.11 0.52
CA PRO A 361 34.20 -10.17 -0.78
C PRO A 361 34.36 -8.82 -1.48
N GLY A 362 34.61 -8.84 -2.78
CA GLY A 362 34.87 -7.66 -3.59
C GLY A 362 34.43 -7.83 -5.03
N GLY A 363 34.98 -6.98 -5.90
CA GLY A 363 34.51 -6.80 -7.27
C GLY A 363 33.36 -5.80 -7.33
N LYS A 364 33.41 -4.91 -8.32
CA LYS A 364 32.48 -3.78 -8.40
C LYS A 364 31.04 -4.25 -8.56
N ALA A 365 30.82 -5.34 -9.29
CA ALA A 365 29.48 -5.88 -9.47
C ALA A 365 28.92 -6.43 -8.16
N THR A 366 29.73 -7.17 -7.39
CA THR A 366 29.36 -7.64 -6.04
C THR A 366 29.03 -6.46 -5.12
N ASN A 367 29.90 -5.45 -5.08
CA ASN A 367 29.74 -4.29 -4.21
C ASN A 367 28.45 -3.53 -4.54
N GLN A 368 28.21 -3.28 -5.83
CA GLN A 368 27.02 -2.57 -6.28
C GLN A 368 25.74 -3.38 -6.05
N ALA A 369 25.77 -4.69 -6.28
CA ALA A 369 24.62 -5.55 -5.98
C ALA A 369 24.27 -5.56 -4.50
N VAL A 370 25.27 -5.68 -3.61
CA VAL A 370 25.06 -5.60 -2.15
C VAL A 370 24.54 -4.22 -1.75
N GLY A 371 25.06 -3.14 -2.35
CA GLY A 371 24.61 -1.78 -2.08
C GLY A 371 23.14 -1.58 -2.45
N VAL A 372 22.73 -2.03 -3.63
CA VAL A 372 21.33 -2.00 -4.07
C VAL A 372 20.42 -2.80 -3.15
N ALA A 373 20.84 -4.00 -2.73
CA ALA A 373 20.05 -4.83 -1.81
C ALA A 373 19.90 -4.18 -0.42
N ARG A 374 20.95 -3.55 0.10
CA ARG A 374 20.90 -2.78 1.37
C ARG A 374 19.95 -1.59 1.30
N LEU A 375 19.77 -1.03 0.11
CA LEU A 375 18.80 0.01 -0.19
C LEU A 375 17.39 -0.53 -0.47
N GLN A 376 17.15 -1.82 -0.22
CA GLN A 376 15.84 -2.49 -0.26
C GLN A 376 15.25 -2.63 -1.67
N HIS A 377 16.09 -2.74 -2.69
CA HIS A 377 15.69 -3.04 -4.06
C HIS A 377 16.00 -4.49 -4.43
N GLN A 378 15.15 -5.08 -5.27
CA GLN A 378 15.42 -6.39 -5.87
C GLN A 378 16.58 -6.27 -6.85
N VAL A 379 17.57 -7.16 -6.71
CA VAL A 379 18.77 -7.15 -7.53
C VAL A 379 19.24 -8.54 -7.88
N SER A 380 19.56 -8.75 -9.16
CA SER A 380 20.28 -9.95 -9.62
C SER A 380 21.67 -9.58 -10.12
N LEU A 381 22.63 -10.45 -9.80
CA LEU A 381 24.01 -10.33 -10.26
C LEU A 381 24.26 -11.34 -11.39
N ILE A 382 24.87 -10.87 -12.48
CA ILE A 382 25.40 -11.68 -13.57
C ILE A 382 26.92 -11.51 -13.56
N GLY A 383 27.63 -12.64 -13.49
CA GLY A 383 29.08 -12.68 -13.47
C GLY A 383 29.59 -14.10 -13.31
N ASN A 384 30.90 -14.28 -13.39
CA ASN A 384 31.52 -15.59 -13.28
C ASN A 384 32.43 -15.66 -12.05
N VAL A 385 32.37 -16.79 -11.36
CA VAL A 385 33.29 -17.17 -10.28
C VAL A 385 33.99 -18.47 -10.63
N GLY A 386 35.10 -18.75 -9.96
CA GLY A 386 35.82 -20.01 -10.15
C GLY A 386 35.14 -21.21 -9.49
N SER A 387 35.81 -22.36 -9.55
CA SER A 387 35.47 -23.55 -8.77
C SER A 387 36.28 -23.66 -7.46
N ASP A 388 36.87 -22.55 -7.00
CA ASP A 388 37.72 -22.46 -5.80
C ASP A 388 36.91 -22.07 -4.54
N PRO A 389 37.47 -22.23 -3.32
CA PRO A 389 36.78 -21.87 -2.07
C PRO A 389 36.35 -20.41 -1.96
N ALA A 390 36.98 -19.52 -2.74
CA ALA A 390 36.58 -18.12 -2.86
C ALA A 390 35.15 -17.97 -3.41
N ALA A 391 34.73 -18.83 -4.35
CA ALA A 391 33.37 -18.82 -4.87
C ALA A 391 32.34 -19.10 -3.78
N ASP A 392 32.59 -20.06 -2.88
CA ASP A 392 31.69 -20.37 -1.76
C ASP A 392 31.52 -19.18 -0.82
N TYR A 393 32.61 -18.45 -0.58
CA TYR A 393 32.57 -17.23 0.22
C TYR A 393 31.69 -16.16 -0.42
N ILE A 394 31.79 -15.96 -1.73
CA ILE A 394 30.98 -15.01 -2.49
C ILE A 394 29.49 -15.39 -2.47
N TYR A 395 29.13 -16.65 -2.73
CA TYR A 395 27.73 -17.10 -2.66
C TYR A 395 27.14 -16.92 -1.27
N LYS A 396 27.92 -17.17 -0.21
CA LYS A 396 27.49 -16.92 1.17
C LYS A 396 27.20 -15.44 1.40
N THR A 397 28.07 -14.54 0.93
CA THR A 397 27.87 -13.09 1.03
C THR A 397 26.63 -12.64 0.28
N MET A 398 26.43 -13.08 -0.97
CA MET A 398 25.23 -12.72 -1.75
C MET A 398 23.94 -13.17 -1.06
N ARG A 399 23.92 -14.40 -0.53
CA ARG A 399 22.78 -14.92 0.23
C ARG A 399 22.49 -14.10 1.49
N GLN A 400 23.53 -13.71 2.23
CA GLN A 400 23.39 -12.87 3.43
C GLN A 400 22.92 -11.46 3.10
N ALA A 401 23.30 -10.93 1.93
CA ALA A 401 22.91 -9.61 1.46
C ALA A 401 21.57 -9.60 0.69
N HIS A 402 20.90 -10.75 0.53
CA HIS A 402 19.69 -10.90 -0.28
C HIS A 402 19.86 -10.50 -1.76
N VAL A 403 21.03 -10.77 -2.34
CA VAL A 403 21.30 -10.62 -3.76
C VAL A 403 20.93 -11.93 -4.48
N ASP A 404 20.16 -11.82 -5.57
CA ASP A 404 19.86 -12.97 -6.43
C ASP A 404 21.09 -13.35 -7.27
N ALA A 405 21.66 -14.51 -6.95
CA ALA A 405 22.86 -15.04 -7.58
C ALA A 405 22.56 -16.05 -8.71
N THR A 406 21.31 -16.15 -9.19
CA THR A 406 20.95 -17.05 -10.31
C THR A 406 21.73 -16.78 -11.59
N GLY A 407 22.16 -15.55 -11.81
CA GLY A 407 23.02 -15.16 -12.93
C GLY A 407 24.50 -15.42 -12.74
N VAL A 408 24.94 -15.82 -11.54
CA VAL A 408 26.34 -16.09 -11.23
C VAL A 408 26.68 -17.54 -11.53
N HIS A 409 27.67 -17.76 -12.39
CA HIS A 409 28.07 -19.09 -12.85
C HIS A 409 29.47 -19.49 -12.34
N ARG A 410 29.62 -20.78 -12.00
CA ARG A 410 30.91 -21.37 -11.61
C ARG A 410 31.62 -21.94 -12.83
N VAL A 411 32.78 -21.38 -13.13
CA VAL A 411 33.62 -21.79 -14.26
C VAL A 411 34.56 -22.89 -13.80
N SER A 412 34.40 -24.09 -14.36
CA SER A 412 35.21 -25.26 -14.02
C SER A 412 36.67 -25.03 -14.42
N GLY A 413 37.59 -25.28 -13.48
CA GLY A 413 39.04 -25.16 -13.72
C GLY A 413 39.58 -23.73 -13.70
N ALA A 414 38.74 -22.72 -13.44
CA ALA A 414 39.15 -21.34 -13.21
C ALA A 414 39.13 -21.00 -11.70
N ASP A 415 39.97 -20.04 -11.32
CA ASP A 415 39.94 -19.39 -10.01
C ASP A 415 39.00 -18.18 -10.03
N THR A 416 38.34 -17.88 -8.91
CA THR A 416 37.61 -16.63 -8.75
C THR A 416 38.57 -15.44 -8.85
N GLY A 417 38.09 -14.31 -9.38
CA GLY A 417 38.89 -13.08 -9.43
C GLY A 417 39.41 -12.67 -8.05
N LYS A 418 40.61 -12.10 -8.00
CA LYS A 418 41.30 -11.74 -6.76
C LYS A 418 41.93 -10.36 -6.89
N ALA A 419 41.82 -9.55 -5.85
CA ALA A 419 42.62 -8.34 -5.72
C ALA A 419 43.58 -8.51 -4.54
N TYR A 420 44.87 -8.28 -4.75
CA TYR A 420 45.87 -8.23 -3.69
C TYR A 420 46.20 -6.77 -3.41
N ILE A 421 45.78 -6.28 -2.24
CA ILE A 421 45.87 -4.89 -1.84
C ILE A 421 46.94 -4.79 -0.76
N PHE A 422 48.11 -4.29 -1.13
CA PHE A 422 49.19 -4.02 -0.20
C PHE A 422 48.99 -2.65 0.40
N VAL A 423 48.95 -2.55 1.72
CA VAL A 423 48.81 -1.27 2.44
C VAL A 423 50.01 -1.11 3.37
N ASP A 424 50.68 0.04 3.28
CA ASP A 424 51.80 0.35 4.15
C ASP A 424 51.41 1.09 5.44
N SER A 425 52.37 1.31 6.35
CA SER A 425 52.11 2.00 7.62
C SER A 425 51.72 3.47 7.48
N LYS A 426 51.87 4.07 6.29
CA LYS A 426 51.48 5.45 5.99
C LYS A 426 50.10 5.53 5.33
N GLY A 427 49.49 4.38 5.02
CA GLY A 427 48.22 4.30 4.30
C GLY A 427 48.36 4.34 2.78
N GLU A 428 49.58 4.28 2.23
CA GLU A 428 49.76 4.13 0.78
C GLU A 428 49.40 2.71 0.35
N SER A 429 48.76 2.57 -0.81
CA SER A 429 48.30 1.28 -1.32
C SER A 429 48.85 0.94 -2.71
N MET A 430 49.06 -0.36 -2.95
CA MET A 430 49.36 -0.95 -4.25
C MET A 430 48.42 -2.12 -4.49
N ILE A 431 47.77 -2.14 -5.65
CA ILE A 431 46.78 -3.16 -5.99
C ILE A 431 47.28 -3.99 -7.17
N SER A 432 47.25 -5.32 -7.00
CA SER A 432 47.46 -6.28 -8.09
C SER A 432 46.17 -7.08 -8.31
N LEU A 433 45.67 -7.07 -9.54
CA LEU A 433 44.43 -7.74 -9.90
C LEU A 433 44.73 -9.04 -10.65
N VAL A 434 43.98 -10.08 -10.31
CA VAL A 434 43.88 -11.34 -11.06
C VAL A 434 42.44 -11.43 -11.52
N ALA A 435 42.20 -11.30 -12.83
CA ALA A 435 40.85 -11.31 -13.37
C ALA A 435 40.13 -12.64 -13.10
N GLY A 436 40.85 -13.77 -13.21
CA GLY A 436 40.30 -15.11 -12.95
C GLY A 436 39.09 -15.40 -13.83
N ALA A 437 38.04 -15.97 -13.25
CA ALA A 437 36.81 -16.29 -13.96
C ALA A 437 36.12 -15.07 -14.60
N ASN A 438 36.41 -13.83 -14.20
CA ASN A 438 35.83 -12.63 -14.82
C ASN A 438 36.20 -12.50 -16.31
N GLU A 439 37.40 -12.94 -16.71
CA GLU A 439 37.84 -12.94 -18.12
C GLU A 439 37.07 -13.93 -19.00
N SER A 440 36.41 -14.91 -18.39
CA SER A 440 35.67 -15.95 -19.09
C SER A 440 34.18 -15.62 -19.30
N LEU A 441 33.71 -14.47 -18.83
CA LEU A 441 32.32 -14.06 -19.04
C LEU A 441 32.14 -13.58 -20.50
N THR A 442 31.28 -14.27 -21.25
CA THR A 442 31.11 -14.08 -22.70
C THR A 442 29.80 -13.38 -23.07
N PRO A 443 29.65 -12.87 -24.31
CA PRO A 443 28.36 -12.39 -24.82
C PRO A 443 27.26 -13.46 -24.82
N ASP A 444 27.62 -14.72 -25.11
CA ASP A 444 26.69 -15.85 -25.08
C ASP A 444 26.16 -16.06 -23.65
N ASP A 445 27.00 -15.87 -22.63
CA ASP A 445 26.56 -15.95 -21.24
C ASP A 445 25.44 -14.94 -20.92
N ILE A 446 25.54 -13.72 -21.44
CA ILE A 446 24.51 -12.69 -21.28
C ILE A 446 23.22 -13.12 -21.98
N THR A 447 23.34 -13.64 -23.21
CA THR A 447 22.21 -14.04 -24.05
C THR A 447 21.47 -15.24 -23.46
N GLU A 448 22.18 -16.24 -22.95
CA GLU A 448 21.57 -17.40 -22.26
C GLU A 448 20.82 -17.01 -20.99
N ARG A 449 21.19 -15.87 -20.38
CA ARG A 449 20.60 -15.32 -19.16
C ARG A 449 19.62 -14.17 -19.44
N ASP A 450 19.12 -14.03 -20.67
CA ASP A 450 18.20 -12.95 -21.10
C ASP A 450 16.99 -12.79 -20.15
N GLN A 451 16.45 -13.90 -19.64
CA GLN A 451 15.30 -13.88 -18.70
C GLN A 451 15.58 -13.12 -17.40
N ILE A 452 16.84 -13.01 -16.96
CA ILE A 452 17.20 -12.26 -15.75
C ILE A 452 16.93 -10.76 -15.93
N PHE A 453 16.96 -10.25 -17.16
CA PHE A 453 16.69 -8.85 -17.50
C PHE A 453 15.20 -8.51 -17.57
N ARG A 454 14.30 -9.50 -17.48
CA ARG A 454 12.85 -9.25 -17.48
C ARG A 454 12.46 -8.34 -16.31
N ASP A 455 11.55 -7.39 -16.58
CA ASP A 455 11.05 -6.39 -15.62
C ASP A 455 12.16 -5.54 -14.95
N THR A 456 13.31 -5.41 -15.63
CA THR A 456 14.44 -4.60 -15.17
C THR A 456 14.25 -3.12 -15.51
N GLY A 457 14.53 -2.25 -14.53
CA GLY A 457 14.48 -0.81 -14.68
C GLY A 457 15.84 -0.20 -14.96
N TYR A 458 16.87 -0.72 -14.29
CA TYR A 458 18.25 -0.24 -14.41
C TYR A 458 19.21 -1.42 -14.50
N CYS A 459 20.20 -1.33 -15.38
CA CYS A 459 21.30 -2.28 -15.50
C CYS A 459 22.63 -1.60 -15.20
N LEU A 460 23.32 -2.04 -14.14
CA LEU A 460 24.61 -1.50 -13.71
C LEU A 460 25.72 -2.37 -14.31
N ILE A 461 26.62 -1.77 -15.08
CA ILE A 461 27.63 -2.51 -15.85
C ILE A 461 29.00 -1.88 -15.61
N GLN A 462 30.02 -2.72 -15.36
CA GLN A 462 31.41 -2.25 -15.18
C GLN A 462 32.34 -2.89 -16.21
N THR A 463 33.38 -2.19 -16.63
CA THR A 463 34.33 -2.62 -17.68
C THR A 463 35.50 -3.46 -17.16
N GLU A 464 35.31 -4.18 -16.05
CA GLU A 464 36.30 -5.13 -15.49
C GLU A 464 36.10 -6.58 -16.00
N ILE A 465 35.31 -6.72 -17.06
CA ILE A 465 35.02 -7.95 -17.81
C ILE A 465 35.29 -7.67 -19.30
N PRO A 466 35.35 -8.71 -20.18
CA PRO A 466 35.60 -8.51 -21.61
C PRO A 466 34.67 -7.47 -22.26
N MET A 467 35.22 -6.58 -23.10
CA MET A 467 34.47 -5.45 -23.67
C MET A 467 33.28 -5.91 -24.55
N ASP A 468 33.42 -7.01 -25.29
CA ASP A 468 32.33 -7.56 -26.09
C ASP A 468 31.13 -7.98 -25.21
N THR A 469 31.41 -8.48 -24.00
CA THR A 469 30.39 -8.83 -23.00
C THR A 469 29.72 -7.59 -22.42
N VAL A 470 30.47 -6.51 -22.19
CA VAL A 470 29.90 -5.20 -21.78
C VAL A 470 28.93 -4.69 -22.84
N ILE A 471 29.31 -4.77 -24.12
CA ILE A 471 28.46 -4.37 -25.25
C ILE A 471 27.17 -5.19 -25.28
N GLU A 472 27.27 -6.52 -25.15
CA GLU A 472 26.07 -7.38 -25.16
C GLU A 472 25.19 -7.17 -23.93
N ALA A 473 25.76 -6.89 -22.76
CA ALA A 473 25.00 -6.52 -21.56
C ALA A 473 24.21 -5.22 -21.78
N CYS A 474 24.82 -4.18 -22.35
CA CYS A 474 24.14 -2.94 -22.69
C CYS A 474 23.01 -3.19 -23.71
N ARG A 475 23.27 -3.95 -24.78
CA ARG A 475 22.26 -4.28 -25.80
C ARG A 475 21.09 -5.06 -25.22
N THR A 476 21.36 -6.06 -24.39
CA THR A 476 20.33 -6.88 -23.74
C THR A 476 19.49 -6.03 -22.78
N ALA A 477 20.12 -5.19 -21.96
CA ALA A 477 19.40 -4.24 -21.09
C ALA A 477 18.46 -3.32 -21.89
N LYS A 478 18.92 -2.78 -23.02
CA LYS A 478 18.09 -1.95 -23.91
C LYS A 478 16.92 -2.73 -24.53
N ARG A 479 17.11 -3.99 -24.93
CA ARG A 479 16.04 -4.87 -25.43
C ARG A 479 14.92 -5.05 -24.39
N HIS A 480 15.26 -5.03 -23.10
CA HIS A 480 14.30 -5.12 -21.99
C HIS A 480 13.85 -3.74 -21.45
N HIS A 481 14.13 -2.66 -22.18
CA HIS A 481 13.79 -1.28 -21.79
C HIS A 481 14.35 -0.85 -20.42
N ALA A 482 15.49 -1.42 -20.02
CA ALA A 482 16.24 -1.02 -18.84
C ALA A 482 17.21 0.11 -19.18
N THR A 483 17.32 1.08 -18.27
CA THR A 483 18.31 2.16 -18.35
C THR A 483 19.69 1.62 -17.99
N THR A 484 20.67 1.85 -18.85
CA THR A 484 22.06 1.39 -18.65
C THR A 484 22.89 2.41 -17.88
N ILE A 485 23.56 1.96 -16.82
CA ILE A 485 24.50 2.76 -16.04
C ILE A 485 25.88 2.09 -16.13
N VAL A 486 26.83 2.76 -16.78
CA VAL A 486 28.15 2.19 -17.06
C VAL A 486 29.24 2.89 -16.26
N LYS A 487 30.04 2.07 -15.57
CA LYS A 487 31.26 2.48 -14.86
C LYS A 487 32.50 2.06 -15.68
N PRO A 488 33.21 3.00 -16.32
CA PRO A 488 34.33 2.68 -17.20
C PRO A 488 35.64 2.48 -16.41
N SER A 489 35.68 1.44 -15.56
CA SER A 489 36.87 1.07 -14.79
C SER A 489 37.79 0.12 -15.55
N SER A 490 39.10 0.30 -15.41
CA SER A 490 40.11 -0.60 -16.00
C SER A 490 40.10 -0.69 -17.54
N CYS A 491 39.60 0.35 -18.23
CA CYS A 491 39.64 0.46 -19.69
C CYS A 491 40.28 1.78 -20.16
N GLY A 492 41.00 1.74 -21.28
CA GLY A 492 41.61 2.93 -21.90
C GLY A 492 40.77 3.58 -23.00
N HIS A 493 39.72 2.89 -23.46
CA HIS A 493 38.87 3.34 -24.56
C HIS A 493 37.49 2.68 -24.46
N LEU A 494 36.45 3.41 -24.87
CA LEU A 494 35.08 2.90 -25.04
C LEU A 494 34.74 2.94 -26.54
N PRO A 495 34.40 1.79 -27.17
CA PRO A 495 34.03 1.74 -28.58
C PRO A 495 32.80 2.59 -28.90
N GLU A 496 32.74 3.17 -30.10
CA GLU A 496 31.60 4.00 -30.54
C GLU A 496 30.25 3.26 -30.44
N ASP A 497 30.21 1.99 -30.84
CA ASP A 497 29.02 1.12 -30.75
C ASP A 497 28.50 0.96 -29.30
N LEU A 498 29.40 1.06 -28.31
CA LEU A 498 29.04 1.01 -26.90
C LEU A 498 28.43 2.33 -26.44
N LEU A 499 28.99 3.47 -26.86
CA LEU A 499 28.58 4.81 -26.40
C LEU A 499 27.09 5.06 -26.64
N ALA A 500 26.58 4.73 -27.82
CA ALA A 500 25.16 4.89 -28.17
C ALA A 500 24.21 4.01 -27.32
N SER A 501 24.75 2.98 -26.67
CA SER A 501 23.98 2.07 -25.82
C SER A 501 23.99 2.50 -24.34
N ILE A 502 24.72 3.56 -23.96
CA ILE A 502 24.87 4.01 -22.57
C ILE A 502 23.93 5.18 -22.28
N ASP A 503 23.05 5.01 -21.30
CA ASP A 503 22.17 6.08 -20.81
C ASP A 503 22.89 6.98 -19.80
N ILE A 504 23.64 6.37 -18.87
CA ILE A 504 24.39 7.11 -17.84
C ILE A 504 25.81 6.56 -17.74
N LEU A 505 26.81 7.36 -18.08
CA LEU A 505 28.22 7.05 -17.89
C LEU A 505 28.75 7.70 -16.61
N ILE A 506 29.46 6.95 -15.75
CA ILE A 506 29.92 7.44 -14.44
C ILE A 506 31.44 7.28 -14.25
N PRO A 507 32.28 8.09 -14.94
CA PRO A 507 33.71 8.07 -14.73
C PRO A 507 34.10 8.86 -13.46
N ASN A 508 35.20 8.46 -12.81
CA ASN A 508 35.91 9.38 -11.90
C ASN A 508 36.87 10.27 -12.71
N LEU A 509 37.49 11.26 -12.06
CA LEU A 509 38.40 12.19 -12.74
C LEU A 509 39.58 11.48 -13.44
N ASN A 510 40.14 10.43 -12.85
CA ASN A 510 41.27 9.70 -13.42
C ASN A 510 40.86 8.86 -14.64
N GLU A 511 39.73 8.16 -14.54
CA GLU A 511 39.13 7.41 -15.65
C GLU A 511 38.76 8.36 -16.80
N LEU A 512 38.14 9.51 -16.49
CA LEU A 512 37.82 10.54 -17.49
C LEU A 512 39.06 11.01 -18.24
N ASN A 513 40.15 11.30 -17.52
CA ASN A 513 41.41 11.74 -18.10
C ASN A 513 42.13 10.64 -18.88
N THR A 514 41.89 9.38 -18.53
CA THR A 514 42.46 8.22 -19.24
C THR A 514 41.73 7.99 -20.55
N LEU A 515 40.40 8.07 -20.54
CA LEU A 515 39.55 7.87 -21.73
C LEU A 515 39.66 9.03 -22.71
N ILE A 516 39.71 10.27 -22.19
CA ILE A 516 39.88 11.50 -22.98
C ILE A 516 41.17 12.19 -22.53
N PRO A 517 42.33 11.74 -23.05
CA PRO A 517 43.62 12.32 -22.72
C PRO A 517 43.78 13.73 -23.32
N GLY A 518 44.56 14.57 -22.65
CA GLY A 518 44.85 15.93 -23.09
C GLY A 518 44.20 17.04 -22.24
N PRO A 519 44.46 18.32 -22.57
CA PRO A 519 43.94 19.47 -21.84
C PRO A 519 42.44 19.67 -22.10
N GLY A 520 41.72 20.22 -21.12
CA GLY A 520 40.29 20.54 -21.23
C GLY A 520 39.61 20.53 -19.86
N SER A 521 38.48 21.22 -19.73
CA SER A 521 37.69 21.16 -18.50
C SER A 521 36.99 19.80 -18.38
N VAL A 522 36.57 19.44 -17.16
CA VAL A 522 35.78 18.22 -16.90
C VAL A 522 34.52 18.18 -17.78
N VAL A 523 33.85 19.31 -17.93
CA VAL A 523 32.63 19.44 -18.74
C VAL A 523 32.93 19.27 -20.22
N ASP A 524 34.04 19.81 -20.74
CA ASP A 524 34.40 19.67 -22.16
C ASP A 524 34.73 18.22 -22.52
N LYS A 525 35.42 17.50 -21.62
CA LYS A 525 35.69 16.07 -21.81
C LYS A 525 34.42 15.24 -21.75
N ALA A 526 33.52 15.55 -20.81
CA ALA A 526 32.23 14.88 -20.70
C ALA A 526 31.35 15.07 -21.94
N LYS A 527 31.36 16.28 -22.52
CA LYS A 527 30.62 16.58 -23.77
C LYS A 527 31.04 15.70 -24.94
N GLN A 528 32.30 15.27 -25.02
CA GLN A 528 32.73 14.35 -26.08
C GLN A 528 32.00 12.99 -26.02
N PHE A 529 31.65 12.51 -24.83
CA PHE A 529 30.81 11.31 -24.70
C PHE A 529 29.36 11.57 -25.07
N ILE A 530 28.83 12.76 -24.73
CA ILE A 530 27.48 13.19 -25.13
C ILE A 530 27.38 13.24 -26.66
N ASP A 531 28.36 13.87 -27.31
CA ASP A 531 28.45 13.95 -28.77
C ASP A 531 28.64 12.58 -29.41
N GLY A 532 29.28 11.64 -28.69
CA GLY A 532 29.43 10.24 -29.07
C GLY A 532 28.19 9.36 -28.85
N GLY A 533 27.10 9.90 -28.31
CA GLY A 533 25.81 9.19 -28.17
C GLY A 533 25.42 8.78 -26.75
N VAL A 534 26.24 9.09 -25.74
CA VAL A 534 25.86 8.90 -24.33
C VAL A 534 24.81 9.94 -23.94
N ASP A 535 23.72 9.53 -23.27
CA ASP A 535 22.66 10.49 -22.89
C ASP A 535 23.09 11.40 -21.73
N LYS A 536 23.66 10.83 -20.66
CA LYS A 536 24.10 11.55 -19.46
C LYS A 536 25.49 11.10 -18.99
N VAL A 537 26.30 12.05 -18.53
CA VAL A 537 27.60 11.74 -17.90
C VAL A 537 27.62 12.33 -16.50
N ILE A 538 27.91 11.51 -15.48
CA ILE A 538 28.10 11.95 -14.10
C ILE A 538 29.55 11.72 -13.69
N ILE A 539 30.29 12.80 -13.50
CA ILE A 539 31.71 12.73 -13.15
C ILE A 539 31.84 12.84 -11.63
N THR A 540 32.36 11.80 -10.98
CA THR A 540 32.66 11.84 -9.54
C THR A 540 34.01 12.52 -9.30
N LEU A 541 34.02 13.53 -8.42
CA LEU A 541 35.14 14.45 -8.19
C LEU A 541 35.69 14.38 -6.74
N GLY A 542 35.48 13.27 -6.04
CA GLY A 542 35.94 13.06 -4.67
C GLY A 542 35.30 14.06 -3.69
N GLU A 543 36.12 14.76 -2.92
CA GLU A 543 35.68 15.80 -1.96
C GLU A 543 34.92 16.96 -2.59
N ARG A 544 34.95 17.12 -3.92
CA ARG A 544 34.17 18.14 -4.65
C ARG A 544 32.76 17.67 -5.05
N GLY A 545 32.41 16.42 -4.77
CA GLY A 545 31.11 15.83 -5.08
C GLY A 545 31.05 15.27 -6.50
N CYS A 546 30.05 15.65 -7.29
CA CYS A 546 29.93 15.20 -8.67
C CYS A 546 29.36 16.29 -9.60
N THR A 547 29.66 16.17 -10.90
CA THR A 547 29.12 17.03 -11.95
C THR A 547 28.30 16.17 -12.90
N LEU A 548 27.01 16.50 -13.07
CA LEU A 548 26.15 15.94 -14.10
C LEU A 548 26.28 16.78 -15.38
N VAL A 549 26.49 16.13 -16.52
CA VAL A 549 26.55 16.75 -17.84
C VAL A 549 25.54 16.07 -18.76
N THR A 550 24.80 16.89 -19.50
CA THR A 550 23.77 16.49 -20.46
C THR A 550 23.88 17.38 -21.70
N ALA A 551 23.13 17.06 -22.77
CA ALA A 551 23.06 17.91 -23.96
C ALA A 551 22.55 19.34 -23.67
N SER A 552 21.73 19.54 -22.63
CA SER A 552 21.18 20.85 -22.28
C SER A 552 22.08 21.70 -21.37
N GLY A 553 23.12 21.11 -20.77
CA GLY A 553 24.01 21.81 -19.86
C GLY A 553 24.63 20.88 -18.81
N HIS A 554 25.18 21.50 -17.75
CA HIS A 554 25.75 20.77 -16.62
C HIS A 554 25.22 21.31 -15.29
N LYS A 555 25.32 20.49 -14.24
CA LYS A 555 24.96 20.83 -12.87
C LYS A 555 25.92 20.17 -11.89
N ASP A 556 26.41 20.96 -10.95
CA ASP A 556 27.29 20.49 -9.88
C ASP A 556 26.50 20.14 -8.63
N PHE A 557 26.90 19.05 -7.98
CA PHE A 557 26.40 18.59 -6.71
C PHE A 557 27.57 18.51 -5.74
N PRO A 558 27.67 19.42 -4.75
CA PRO A 558 28.76 19.40 -3.79
C PRO A 558 28.75 18.10 -2.96
N ALA A 559 29.92 17.65 -2.52
CA ALA A 559 30.02 16.55 -1.57
C ALA A 559 29.48 16.98 -0.20
N HIS A 560 29.06 16.00 0.58
CA HIS A 560 28.82 16.19 2.00
C HIS A 560 30.17 16.27 2.73
N GLU A 561 30.33 17.25 3.62
CA GLU A 561 31.57 17.44 4.36
C GLU A 561 31.73 16.29 5.39
N THR A 562 32.72 15.44 5.17
CA THR A 562 32.98 14.25 5.99
C THR A 562 34.47 13.99 6.10
N ARG A 563 34.89 13.33 7.18
CA ARG A 563 36.28 12.91 7.34
C ARG A 563 36.50 11.59 6.59
N THR A 564 37.31 11.63 5.54
CA THR A 564 37.71 10.43 4.80
C THR A 564 38.58 9.51 5.66
N ILE A 565 38.14 8.26 5.79
CA ILE A 565 38.87 7.14 6.40
C ILE A 565 39.40 6.19 5.31
N ASP A 566 38.55 5.80 4.36
CA ASP A 566 38.87 4.90 3.26
C ASP A 566 38.03 5.29 2.04
N ASP A 567 38.64 5.64 0.91
CA ASP A 567 37.90 6.03 -0.30
C ASP A 567 37.49 4.85 -1.19
N THR A 568 37.85 3.62 -0.79
CA THR A 568 37.51 2.39 -1.51
C THR A 568 36.00 2.15 -1.45
N GLY A 569 35.38 1.91 -2.62
CA GLY A 569 33.96 1.59 -2.71
C GLY A 569 33.03 2.80 -2.74
N ALA A 570 33.54 4.03 -2.62
CA ALA A 570 32.74 5.25 -2.72
C ALA A 570 31.93 5.34 -4.02
N SER A 571 32.53 4.93 -5.14
CA SER A 571 31.81 4.86 -6.43
C SER A 571 30.74 3.78 -6.45
N ASP A 572 30.97 2.66 -5.77
CA ASP A 572 29.99 1.56 -5.72
C ASP A 572 28.79 1.98 -4.86
N ALA A 573 29.02 2.67 -3.74
CA ALA A 573 27.97 3.29 -2.93
C ALA A 573 27.18 4.34 -3.72
N PHE A 574 27.88 5.22 -4.44
CA PHE A 574 27.27 6.24 -5.29
C PHE A 574 26.34 5.63 -6.34
N ILE A 575 26.84 4.67 -7.13
CA ILE A 575 26.09 4.06 -8.23
C ILE A 575 24.89 3.26 -7.70
N SER A 576 25.09 2.52 -6.60
CA SER A 576 24.00 1.76 -5.95
C SER A 576 22.86 2.68 -5.51
N ALA A 577 23.19 3.80 -4.86
CA ALA A 577 22.22 4.78 -4.40
C ALA A 577 21.54 5.50 -5.57
N LEU A 578 22.31 5.94 -6.57
CA LEU A 578 21.76 6.58 -7.76
C LEU A 578 20.70 5.68 -8.41
N ALA A 579 21.05 4.42 -8.70
CA ALA A 579 20.15 3.48 -9.35
C ALA A 579 18.91 3.16 -8.51
N SER A 580 19.09 2.95 -7.19
CA SER A 580 17.99 2.65 -6.26
C SER A 580 16.95 3.78 -6.21
N TYR A 581 17.41 5.02 -6.06
CA TYR A 581 16.48 6.16 -5.94
C TYR A 581 15.86 6.55 -7.28
N LEU A 582 16.59 6.38 -8.40
CA LEU A 582 16.00 6.46 -9.74
C LEU A 582 14.93 5.38 -9.96
N CYS A 583 15.17 4.16 -9.49
CA CYS A 583 14.18 3.06 -9.56
C CYS A 583 12.96 3.30 -8.66
N SER A 584 13.13 4.07 -7.59
CA SER A 584 12.06 4.58 -6.73
C SER A 584 11.34 5.81 -7.31
N GLY A 585 11.65 6.24 -8.54
CA GLY A 585 10.99 7.35 -9.22
C GLY A 585 11.50 8.75 -8.85
N CYS A 586 12.65 8.87 -8.17
CA CYS A 586 13.27 10.17 -7.95
C CYS A 586 13.73 10.80 -9.27
N SER A 587 13.73 12.14 -9.33
CA SER A 587 14.40 12.85 -10.42
C SER A 587 15.90 12.59 -10.37
N LEU A 588 16.56 12.69 -11.52
CA LEU A 588 18.01 12.49 -11.64
C LEU A 588 18.80 13.39 -10.69
N ASP A 589 18.44 14.66 -10.59
CA ASP A 589 19.09 15.62 -9.70
C ASP A 589 18.99 15.20 -8.23
N LYS A 590 17.80 14.75 -7.80
CA LYS A 590 17.59 14.28 -6.43
C LYS A 590 18.37 13.01 -6.18
N ALA A 591 18.36 12.08 -7.12
CA ALA A 591 19.11 10.82 -7.01
C ALA A 591 20.62 11.06 -6.98
N ALA A 592 21.16 11.99 -7.77
CA ALA A 592 22.58 12.37 -7.75
C ALA A 592 23.00 13.01 -6.42
N HIS A 593 22.14 13.86 -5.85
CA HIS A 593 22.37 14.41 -4.51
C HIS A 593 22.40 13.32 -3.43
N ILE A 594 21.44 12.39 -3.45
CA ILE A 594 21.38 11.26 -2.50
C ILE A 594 22.58 10.32 -2.68
N ALA A 595 23.01 10.10 -3.92
CA ALA A 595 24.19 9.30 -4.23
C ALA A 595 25.48 9.91 -3.65
N ASN A 596 25.61 11.25 -3.64
CA ASN A 596 26.71 11.92 -2.95
C ASN A 596 26.69 11.68 -1.43
N LEU A 597 25.51 11.65 -0.80
CA LEU A 597 25.39 11.34 0.63
C LEU A 597 25.82 9.90 0.92
N ALA A 598 25.39 8.95 0.09
CA ALA A 598 25.79 7.54 0.20
C ALA A 598 27.31 7.36 0.04
N ALA A 599 27.92 8.05 -0.93
CA ALA A 599 29.38 8.06 -1.10
C ALA A 599 30.10 8.69 0.10
N GLY A 600 29.58 9.82 0.61
CA GLY A 600 30.12 10.50 1.79
C GLY A 600 30.08 9.62 3.06
N PHE A 601 29.00 8.85 3.23
CA PHE A 601 28.93 7.85 4.29
C PHE A 601 29.96 6.73 4.08
N SER A 602 30.07 6.22 2.86
CA SER A 602 31.01 5.13 2.54
C SER A 602 32.45 5.52 2.86
N VAL A 603 32.88 6.73 2.46
CA VAL A 603 34.26 7.16 2.70
C VAL A 603 34.61 7.40 4.17
N ALA A 604 33.62 7.51 5.04
CA ALA A 604 33.80 7.68 6.47
C ALA A 604 33.94 6.36 7.24
N HIS A 605 33.97 5.21 6.55
CA HIS A 605 34.06 3.89 7.15
C HIS A 605 35.10 3.02 6.41
N GLU A 606 35.69 2.06 7.11
CA GLU A 606 36.71 1.17 6.55
C GLU A 606 36.08 0.02 5.74
N GLY A 607 36.65 -0.27 4.56
CA GLY A 607 36.25 -1.36 3.69
C GLY A 607 34.98 -1.08 2.87
N VAL A 608 34.79 -1.84 1.78
CA VAL A 608 33.69 -1.58 0.84
C VAL A 608 32.34 -2.06 1.36
N ILE A 609 32.11 -3.38 1.43
CA ILE A 609 30.82 -3.92 1.84
C ILE A 609 30.37 -3.41 3.22
N PRO A 610 31.22 -3.32 4.25
CA PRO A 610 30.82 -2.74 5.54
C PRO A 610 30.33 -1.28 5.42
N SER A 611 30.94 -0.46 4.57
CA SER A 611 30.64 0.96 4.41
C SER A 611 29.43 1.27 3.53
N LEU A 612 28.84 0.28 2.85
CA LEU A 612 27.62 0.46 2.06
C LEU A 612 26.42 0.79 2.96
N ILE A 613 25.91 2.01 2.87
CA ILE A 613 24.81 2.49 3.71
C ILE A 613 23.49 1.72 3.45
N ASN A 614 22.70 1.48 4.49
CA ASN A 614 21.35 0.91 4.33
C ASN A 614 20.28 1.99 4.12
N ARG A 615 19.10 1.60 3.61
CA ARG A 615 18.02 2.55 3.29
C ARG A 615 17.65 3.48 4.45
N ARG A 616 17.45 2.91 5.64
CA ARG A 616 17.05 3.68 6.84
C ARG A 616 18.09 4.73 7.23
N GLN A 617 19.36 4.35 7.21
CA GLN A 617 20.47 5.26 7.50
C GLN A 617 20.56 6.36 6.45
N LEU A 618 20.43 6.01 5.16
CA LEU A 618 20.54 6.98 4.07
C LEU A 618 19.36 7.95 4.06
N GLU A 619 18.13 7.48 4.29
CA GLU A 619 16.95 8.34 4.40
C GLU A 619 17.07 9.32 5.56
N GLY A 620 17.66 8.90 6.69
CA GLY A 620 17.96 9.80 7.80
C GLY A 620 19.03 10.87 7.51
N LEU A 621 19.73 10.81 6.37
CA LEU A 621 20.66 11.85 5.90
C LEU A 621 20.04 12.79 4.85
N ILE A 622 18.83 12.49 4.34
CA ILE A 622 18.15 13.27 3.29
C ILE A 622 17.38 14.45 3.89
N ASP A 623 16.96 14.33 5.15
CA ASP A 623 16.31 15.38 5.96
C ASP A 623 17.32 16.43 6.45
#